data_AF-A0A2V7GPX0-F1
#
_entry.id   AF-A0A2V7GPX0-F1
#
_cell.length_a   1.000
_cell.length_b   1.000
_cell.length_c   1.000
_cell.angle_alpha   90.00
_cell.angle_beta   90.00
_cell.angle_gamma   90.00
#
_symmetry.space_group_name_H-M   'P 1'
#
loop_
_entity.id
_entity.type
_entity.pdbx_description
1 polymer ?
#
loop_
_entity_poly.entity_id
_entity_poly.type
_entity_poly.pdbx_seq_one_letter_code
_entity_poly.pdbx_strand_id
1 'polypeptide(L)'
;LVGPVAPTWTSSAPTVVGVDAATGKIAGLSRGFAVVTGLYRNVQGQALVVASRPLELSLLLDTIYLMAGDHFTVPVEVKKKTGVPPQPWFNGLTPGVFTIDSATGVVTAVAPGGPVPFYAHVADNVDTLADTGAVEVVNLTDTIGGKSSYTVLGTFIRRTTSGTRALNYERAGDTLTFRLRDFIAPGGGPAVEFIFLTSRDSVTRPDTIVVDSISIDQAFNLDPFCHPLSNWGVWSTQAGPTVLTGLSRQGGTLVIAQVDSVASGNGQVVSGWFSFVAQRIDGYDDPIWALPIRGTFVAPLITDRSPCRR
;
A
#
# COMPACT_ATOMS: atom_id res chain seq x y z
N LEU A 1 -26.25 58.00 -12.68
CA LEU A 1 -26.11 56.93 -11.68
C LEU A 1 -25.32 55.80 -12.32
N VAL A 2 -24.03 55.68 -12.01
CA VAL A 2 -23.23 54.52 -12.45
C VAL A 2 -23.48 53.44 -11.41
N GLY A 3 -24.10 52.33 -11.80
CA GLY A 3 -24.30 51.18 -10.92
C GLY A 3 -22.96 50.63 -10.40
N PRO A 4 -22.96 49.83 -9.31
CA PRO A 4 -21.73 49.26 -8.79
C PRO A 4 -21.02 48.44 -9.88
N VAL A 5 -19.81 48.86 -10.26
CA VAL A 5 -18.94 48.08 -11.14
C VAL A 5 -18.50 46.87 -10.33
N ALA A 6 -18.85 45.67 -10.78
CA ALA A 6 -18.49 44.42 -10.11
C ALA A 6 -17.07 43.97 -10.53
N PRO A 7 -16.36 43.21 -9.69
CA PRO A 7 -15.12 42.53 -10.11
C PRO A 7 -15.39 41.56 -11.27
N THR A 8 -14.42 41.43 -12.19
CA THR A 8 -14.44 40.37 -13.21
C THR A 8 -13.64 39.16 -12.74
N TRP A 9 -14.14 37.97 -13.02
CA TRP A 9 -13.56 36.72 -12.52
C TRP A 9 -13.04 35.84 -13.65
N THR A 10 -11.89 35.21 -13.44
CA THR A 10 -11.29 34.24 -14.36
C THR A 10 -10.71 33.05 -13.63
N SER A 11 -10.61 31.91 -14.32
CA SER A 11 -10.00 30.68 -13.81
C SER A 11 -8.80 30.33 -14.66
N SER A 12 -7.70 29.90 -14.02
CA SER A 12 -6.51 29.41 -14.73
C SER A 12 -6.74 28.05 -15.42
N ALA A 13 -7.78 27.31 -15.02
CA ALA A 13 -8.14 26.01 -15.59
C ALA A 13 -9.67 25.87 -15.64
N PRO A 14 -10.34 26.52 -16.61
CA PRO A 14 -11.81 26.59 -16.66
C PRO A 14 -12.50 25.24 -16.93
N THR A 15 -11.76 24.20 -17.32
CA THR A 15 -12.26 22.82 -17.44
C THR A 15 -12.19 22.04 -16.11
N VAL A 16 -11.46 22.56 -15.11
CA VAL A 16 -11.30 21.99 -13.77
C VAL A 16 -12.16 22.74 -12.77
N VAL A 17 -12.08 24.08 -12.79
CA VAL A 17 -12.87 24.99 -11.96
C VAL A 17 -13.46 26.06 -12.86
N GLY A 18 -14.77 26.00 -13.09
CA GLY A 18 -15.51 27.06 -13.76
C GLY A 18 -15.76 28.22 -12.81
N VAL A 19 -15.69 29.45 -13.31
CA VAL A 19 -16.11 30.65 -12.58
C VAL A 19 -16.94 31.55 -13.48
N ASP A 20 -18.08 31.99 -12.99
CA ASP A 20 -18.89 32.97 -13.69
C ASP A 20 -18.21 34.35 -13.64
N ALA A 21 -17.92 34.91 -14.82
CA ALA A 21 -17.10 36.11 -14.93
C ALA A 21 -17.71 37.37 -14.30
N ALA A 22 -19.04 37.42 -14.13
CA ALA A 22 -19.75 38.59 -13.61
C ALA A 22 -20.07 38.49 -12.11
N THR A 23 -20.32 37.27 -11.62
CA THR A 23 -20.80 37.01 -10.25
C THR A 23 -19.73 36.40 -9.35
N GLY A 24 -18.69 35.79 -9.93
CA GLY A 24 -17.69 35.05 -9.18
C GLY A 24 -18.18 33.71 -8.65
N LYS A 25 -19.34 33.22 -9.11
CA LYS A 25 -19.85 31.90 -8.73
C LYS A 25 -18.91 30.80 -9.24
N ILE A 26 -18.39 29.99 -8.33
CA ILE A 26 -17.41 28.93 -8.62
C ILE A 26 -18.12 27.57 -8.73
N ALA A 27 -17.74 26.77 -9.70
CA ALA A 27 -18.16 25.37 -9.87
C ALA A 27 -16.94 24.47 -10.11
N GLY A 28 -16.82 23.39 -9.34
CA GLY A 28 -15.87 22.31 -9.64
C GLY A 28 -16.39 21.45 -10.78
N LEU A 29 -15.62 21.30 -11.85
CA LEU A 29 -16.01 20.60 -13.07
C LEU A 29 -15.26 19.28 -13.27
N SER A 30 -13.98 19.22 -12.90
CA SER A 30 -13.19 17.99 -12.92
C SER A 30 -12.13 17.98 -11.82
N ARG A 31 -11.53 16.82 -11.53
CA ARG A 31 -10.50 16.68 -10.50
C ARG A 31 -9.29 17.55 -10.84
N GLY A 32 -8.85 18.35 -9.88
CA GLY A 32 -7.62 19.12 -10.01
C GLY A 32 -7.66 20.39 -9.18
N PHE A 33 -6.86 21.36 -9.57
CA PHE A 33 -6.84 22.68 -8.96
C PHE A 33 -6.82 23.77 -10.03
N ALA A 34 -7.32 24.94 -9.66
CA ALA A 34 -7.19 26.15 -10.45
C ALA A 34 -6.95 27.34 -9.52
N VAL A 35 -6.30 28.36 -10.04
CA VAL A 35 -6.28 29.68 -9.41
C VAL A 35 -7.42 30.49 -10.00
N VAL A 36 -8.35 30.92 -9.14
CA VAL A 36 -9.41 31.86 -9.51
C VAL A 36 -8.92 33.28 -9.21
N THR A 37 -8.99 34.16 -10.19
CA THR A 37 -8.56 35.56 -10.09
C THR A 37 -9.75 36.49 -10.19
N GLY A 38 -9.91 37.38 -9.21
CA GLY A 38 -10.86 38.49 -9.26
C GLY A 38 -10.11 39.79 -9.59
N LEU A 39 -10.57 40.54 -10.59
CA LEU A 39 -10.00 41.80 -11.03
C LEU A 39 -10.99 42.94 -10.79
N TYR A 40 -10.59 43.96 -10.01
CA TYR A 40 -11.37 45.17 -9.81
C TYR A 40 -10.47 46.41 -9.87
N ARG A 41 -10.76 47.34 -10.79
CA ARG A 41 -10.00 48.59 -10.97
C ARG A 41 -8.47 48.37 -10.99
N ASN A 42 -8.02 47.39 -11.77
CA ASN A 42 -6.61 46.97 -11.91
C ASN A 42 -5.97 46.38 -10.64
N VAL A 43 -6.75 46.06 -9.60
CA VAL A 43 -6.31 45.30 -8.43
C VAL A 43 -6.76 43.85 -8.58
N GLN A 44 -5.83 42.91 -8.36
CA GLN A 44 -6.10 41.48 -8.44
C GLN A 44 -6.08 40.82 -7.06
N GLY A 45 -7.06 39.95 -6.81
CA GLY A 45 -7.05 38.97 -5.72
C GLY A 45 -7.09 37.56 -6.30
N GLN A 46 -6.41 36.61 -5.64
CA GLN A 46 -6.31 35.23 -6.09
C GLN A 46 -6.70 34.24 -4.99
N ALA A 47 -7.31 33.14 -5.40
CA ALA A 47 -7.60 32.00 -4.53
C ALA A 47 -7.24 30.69 -5.22
N LEU A 48 -6.55 29.80 -4.50
CA LEU A 48 -6.37 28.41 -4.92
C LEU A 48 -7.65 27.63 -4.63
N VAL A 49 -8.24 27.05 -5.67
CA VAL A 49 -9.45 26.22 -5.55
C VAL A 49 -9.09 24.81 -5.96
N VAL A 50 -9.40 23.83 -5.10
CA VAL A 50 -9.22 22.41 -5.37
C VAL A 50 -10.59 21.79 -5.61
N ALA A 51 -10.78 21.20 -6.79
CA ALA A 51 -11.98 20.46 -7.16
C ALA A 51 -11.73 18.96 -6.97
N SER A 52 -12.47 18.34 -6.06
CA SER A 52 -12.51 16.89 -5.86
C SER A 52 -13.64 16.27 -6.69
N ARG A 53 -13.51 14.98 -7.03
CA ARG A 53 -14.64 14.26 -7.64
C ARG A 53 -15.73 14.01 -6.58
N PRO A 54 -17.02 13.96 -6.98
CA PRO A 54 -18.08 13.52 -6.07
C PRO A 54 -17.93 12.05 -5.66
N LEU A 55 -17.33 11.23 -6.53
CA LEU A 55 -17.03 9.82 -6.34
C LEU A 55 -15.54 9.57 -6.61
N GLU A 56 -14.89 8.77 -5.77
CA GLU A 56 -13.51 8.33 -5.93
C GLU A 56 -13.42 6.82 -5.71
N LEU A 57 -12.56 6.18 -6.51
CA LEU A 57 -12.18 4.77 -6.43
C LEU A 57 -10.66 4.73 -6.29
N SER A 58 -10.16 3.91 -5.38
CA SER A 58 -8.72 3.72 -5.20
C SER A 58 -8.39 2.28 -4.83
N LEU A 59 -7.56 1.63 -5.65
CA LEU A 59 -6.91 0.39 -5.24
C LEU A 59 -5.85 0.69 -4.17
N LEU A 60 -6.05 0.13 -2.98
CA LEU A 60 -5.12 0.24 -1.85
C LEU A 60 -3.95 -0.74 -1.98
N LEU A 61 -4.04 -1.68 -2.91
CA LEU A 61 -2.97 -2.52 -3.44
C LEU A 61 -3.37 -2.92 -4.87
N ASP A 62 -2.51 -2.66 -5.85
CA ASP A 62 -2.80 -2.91 -7.27
C ASP A 62 -2.06 -4.14 -7.81
N THR A 63 -0.89 -4.46 -7.28
CA THR A 63 -0.07 -5.60 -7.69
C THR A 63 -0.15 -6.67 -6.61
N ILE A 64 -0.65 -7.83 -6.98
CA ILE A 64 -0.97 -8.93 -6.05
C ILE A 64 -0.13 -10.15 -6.44
N TYR A 65 0.70 -10.61 -5.52
CA TYR A 65 1.48 -11.84 -5.65
C TYR A 65 0.87 -12.94 -4.78
N LEU A 66 0.61 -14.10 -5.40
CA LEU A 66 -0.05 -15.24 -4.75
C LEU A 66 0.60 -16.55 -5.18
N MET A 67 0.49 -17.60 -4.37
CA MET A 67 0.70 -18.98 -4.81
C MET A 67 -0.62 -19.59 -5.29
N ALA A 68 -0.55 -20.62 -6.14
CA ALA A 68 -1.74 -21.35 -6.56
C ALA A 68 -2.52 -21.85 -5.32
N GLY A 69 -3.84 -21.70 -5.32
CA GLY A 69 -4.70 -22.01 -4.18
C GLY A 69 -4.87 -20.88 -3.16
N ASP A 70 -4.10 -19.78 -3.23
CA ASP A 70 -4.33 -18.64 -2.35
C ASP A 70 -5.65 -17.92 -2.68
N HIS A 71 -6.28 -17.41 -1.63
CA HIS A 71 -7.45 -16.53 -1.72
C HIS A 71 -7.15 -15.17 -1.10
N PHE A 72 -7.35 -14.10 -1.85
CA PHE A 72 -7.06 -12.73 -1.40
C PHE A 72 -8.16 -11.76 -1.83
N THR A 73 -8.64 -10.93 -0.92
CA THR A 73 -9.64 -9.90 -1.26
C THR A 73 -8.94 -8.61 -1.68
N VAL A 74 -9.21 -8.12 -2.89
CA VAL A 74 -8.62 -6.87 -3.39
C VAL A 74 -8.99 -5.72 -2.46
N PRO A 75 -8.01 -5.05 -1.83
CA PRO A 75 -8.31 -3.94 -0.94
C PRO A 75 -8.59 -2.69 -1.76
N VAL A 76 -9.84 -2.23 -1.73
CA VAL A 76 -10.31 -1.06 -2.46
C VAL A 76 -10.95 -0.07 -1.50
N GLU A 77 -10.81 1.22 -1.79
CA GLU A 77 -11.52 2.29 -1.11
C GLU A 77 -12.42 3.02 -2.11
N VAL A 78 -13.69 3.17 -1.75
CA VAL A 78 -14.64 4.02 -2.46
C VAL A 78 -15.06 5.16 -1.54
N LYS A 79 -14.84 6.39 -1.98
CA LYS A 79 -15.25 7.60 -1.26
C LYS A 79 -16.31 8.33 -2.05
N LYS A 80 -17.37 8.76 -1.37
CA LYS A 80 -18.42 9.59 -1.95
C LYS A 80 -18.59 10.84 -1.10
N LYS A 81 -18.62 12.01 -1.75
CA LYS A 81 -18.73 13.31 -1.08
C LYS A 81 -19.99 13.43 -0.22
N THR A 82 -21.09 12.84 -0.67
CA THR A 82 -22.38 12.85 0.03
C THR A 82 -23.12 11.53 -0.19
N GLY A 83 -23.77 11.03 0.87
CA GLY A 83 -24.50 9.76 0.84
C GLY A 83 -23.60 8.55 1.01
N VAL A 84 -24.15 7.37 0.76
CA VAL A 84 -23.43 6.10 0.90
C VAL A 84 -22.62 5.83 -0.37
N PRO A 85 -21.31 5.50 -0.26
CA PRO A 85 -20.52 5.06 -1.40
C PRO A 85 -21.15 3.82 -2.06
N PRO A 86 -21.32 3.80 -3.39
CA PRO A 86 -21.73 2.60 -4.11
C PRO A 86 -20.73 1.45 -3.91
N GLN A 87 -21.22 0.22 -3.97
CA GLN A 87 -20.37 -0.96 -3.87
C GLN A 87 -19.51 -1.10 -5.14
N PRO A 88 -18.21 -1.38 -5.00
CA PRO A 88 -17.38 -1.68 -6.15
C PRO A 88 -17.73 -3.07 -6.71
N TRP A 89 -17.45 -3.27 -8.00
CA TRP A 89 -17.52 -4.58 -8.63
C TRP A 89 -16.27 -4.85 -9.48
N PHE A 90 -16.01 -6.12 -9.76
CA PHE A 90 -14.73 -6.57 -10.31
C PHE A 90 -14.89 -7.48 -11.51
N ASN A 91 -13.88 -7.49 -12.38
CA ASN A 91 -13.73 -8.51 -13.41
C ASN A 91 -12.25 -8.75 -13.75
N GLY A 92 -11.95 -9.98 -14.16
CA GLY A 92 -10.64 -10.41 -14.65
C GLY A 92 -10.76 -11.09 -16.01
N LEU A 93 -9.66 -11.14 -16.75
CA LEU A 93 -9.67 -11.59 -18.16
C LEU A 93 -9.06 -12.98 -18.39
N THR A 94 -8.46 -13.62 -17.38
CA THR A 94 -7.72 -14.88 -17.59
C THR A 94 -7.98 -15.91 -16.48
N PRO A 95 -9.08 -16.67 -16.56
CA PRO A 95 -9.45 -17.66 -15.54
C PRO A 95 -8.45 -18.81 -15.37
N GLY A 96 -7.56 -19.03 -16.34
CA GLY A 96 -6.48 -20.01 -16.25
C GLY A 96 -5.35 -19.62 -15.28
N VAL A 97 -5.21 -18.33 -14.94
CA VAL A 97 -4.21 -17.84 -13.98
C VAL A 97 -4.87 -17.54 -12.64
N PHE A 98 -5.97 -16.78 -12.64
CA PHE A 98 -6.77 -16.49 -11.45
C PHE A 98 -8.23 -16.26 -11.81
N THR A 99 -9.13 -16.46 -10.86
CA THR A 99 -10.52 -15.98 -10.93
C THR A 99 -10.72 -14.86 -9.92
N ILE A 100 -11.68 -13.96 -10.18
CA ILE A 100 -12.08 -12.92 -9.23
C ILE A 100 -13.59 -12.91 -9.12
N ASP A 101 -14.10 -12.99 -7.90
CA ASP A 101 -15.52 -12.83 -7.64
C ASP A 101 -15.93 -11.38 -7.87
N SER A 102 -16.95 -11.17 -8.71
CA SER A 102 -17.29 -9.83 -9.19
C SER A 102 -17.90 -8.93 -8.12
N ALA A 103 -18.50 -9.49 -7.07
CA ALA A 103 -19.19 -8.72 -6.03
C ALA A 103 -18.29 -8.47 -4.81
N THR A 104 -17.44 -9.43 -4.48
CA THR A 104 -16.61 -9.41 -3.26
C THR A 104 -15.17 -9.01 -3.54
N GLY A 105 -14.69 -9.14 -4.78
CA GLY A 105 -13.28 -8.91 -5.12
C GLY A 105 -12.34 -9.99 -4.60
N VAL A 106 -12.86 -11.17 -4.21
CA VAL A 106 -12.03 -12.31 -3.81
C VAL A 106 -11.35 -12.89 -5.04
N VAL A 107 -10.04 -12.73 -5.11
CA VAL A 107 -9.14 -13.39 -6.06
C VAL A 107 -8.86 -14.81 -5.57
N THR A 108 -9.00 -15.79 -6.46
CA THR A 108 -8.53 -17.17 -6.25
C THR A 108 -7.44 -17.46 -7.27
N ALA A 109 -6.23 -17.74 -6.78
CA ALA A 109 -5.09 -18.10 -7.62
C ALA A 109 -5.26 -19.54 -8.15
N VAL A 110 -5.18 -19.73 -9.46
CA VAL A 110 -5.46 -21.02 -10.12
C VAL A 110 -4.18 -21.72 -10.54
N ALA A 111 -3.35 -21.07 -11.36
CA ALA A 111 -2.11 -21.66 -11.86
C ALA A 111 -1.04 -20.58 -12.09
N PRO A 112 0.25 -20.95 -12.06
CA PRO A 112 1.34 -19.99 -12.24
C PRO A 112 1.22 -19.21 -13.56
N GLY A 113 1.40 -17.90 -13.48
CA GLY A 113 1.29 -17.01 -14.63
C GLY A 113 1.04 -15.54 -14.25
N GLY A 114 1.08 -14.68 -15.26
CA GLY A 114 0.92 -13.24 -15.12
C GLY A 114 2.22 -12.45 -15.26
N PRO A 115 2.20 -11.14 -14.94
CA PRO A 115 1.08 -10.39 -14.38
C PRO A 115 -0.12 -10.31 -15.35
N VAL A 116 -1.33 -10.62 -14.86
CA VAL A 116 -2.59 -10.51 -15.61
C VAL A 116 -3.46 -9.42 -14.98
N PRO A 117 -4.06 -8.52 -15.78
CA PRO A 117 -4.87 -7.44 -15.24
C PRO A 117 -6.23 -7.90 -14.67
N PHE A 118 -6.68 -7.20 -13.63
CA PHE A 118 -8.07 -7.15 -13.20
C PHE A 118 -8.51 -5.69 -13.14
N TYR A 119 -9.82 -5.47 -13.14
CA TYR A 119 -10.41 -4.15 -13.07
C TYR A 119 -11.36 -4.08 -11.87
N ALA A 120 -11.24 -3.00 -11.12
CA ALA A 120 -12.23 -2.59 -10.13
C ALA A 120 -13.04 -1.45 -10.73
N HIS A 121 -14.34 -1.49 -10.54
CA HIS A 121 -15.27 -0.50 -11.08
C HIS A 121 -16.15 0.01 -9.98
N VAL A 122 -16.61 1.24 -10.16
CA VAL A 122 -17.68 1.80 -9.35
C VAL A 122 -18.52 2.73 -10.22
N ALA A 123 -19.83 2.67 -10.05
CA ALA A 123 -20.74 3.56 -10.75
C ALA A 123 -21.84 4.04 -9.80
N ASP A 124 -22.29 5.28 -10.01
CA ASP A 124 -23.59 5.74 -9.56
C ASP A 124 -24.39 6.27 -10.75
N ASN A 125 -25.49 6.98 -10.49
CA ASN A 125 -26.36 7.49 -11.54
C ASN A 125 -25.72 8.63 -12.38
N VAL A 126 -24.51 9.07 -12.06
CA VAL A 126 -23.82 10.22 -12.66
C VAL A 126 -22.40 9.87 -13.10
N ASP A 127 -21.61 9.29 -12.20
CA ASP A 127 -20.20 9.00 -12.38
C ASP A 127 -19.97 7.49 -12.57
N THR A 128 -19.06 7.13 -13.48
CA THR A 128 -18.53 5.76 -13.62
C THR A 128 -17.01 5.83 -13.63
N LEU A 129 -16.37 5.05 -12.76
CA LEU A 129 -14.94 5.00 -12.58
C LEU A 129 -14.46 3.57 -12.67
N ALA A 130 -13.24 3.40 -13.17
CA ALA A 130 -12.51 2.15 -13.13
C ALA A 130 -11.07 2.40 -12.67
N ASP A 131 -10.51 1.42 -11.97
CA ASP A 131 -9.10 1.34 -11.61
C ASP A 131 -8.58 -0.06 -11.99
N THR A 132 -7.29 -0.18 -12.27
CA THR A 132 -6.70 -1.41 -12.81
C THR A 132 -5.57 -1.88 -11.91
N GLY A 133 -5.59 -3.17 -11.58
CA GLY A 133 -4.48 -3.86 -10.92
C GLY A 133 -4.05 -5.09 -11.71
N ALA A 134 -3.10 -5.83 -11.17
CA ALA A 134 -2.62 -7.09 -11.74
C ALA A 134 -2.40 -8.15 -10.66
N VAL A 135 -2.69 -9.40 -11.03
CA VAL A 135 -2.36 -10.59 -10.24
C VAL A 135 -1.25 -11.33 -10.96
N GLU A 136 -0.22 -11.73 -10.21
CA GLU A 136 0.75 -12.71 -10.66
C GLU A 136 0.74 -13.90 -9.69
N VAL A 137 0.46 -15.08 -10.25
CA VAL A 137 0.54 -16.34 -9.50
C VAL A 137 1.96 -16.88 -9.65
N VAL A 138 2.70 -16.84 -8.56
CA VAL A 138 4.13 -17.14 -8.51
C VAL A 138 4.33 -18.59 -8.11
N ASN A 139 5.23 -19.27 -8.81
CA ASN A 139 5.75 -20.58 -8.42
C ASN A 139 7.27 -20.46 -8.24
N LEU A 140 7.73 -20.49 -7.00
CA LEU A 140 9.17 -20.50 -6.72
C LEU A 140 9.70 -21.93 -6.80
N THR A 141 10.68 -22.14 -7.70
CA THR A 141 11.29 -23.46 -7.93
C THR A 141 12.57 -23.70 -7.12
N ASP A 142 13.11 -22.64 -6.50
CA ASP A 142 14.26 -22.67 -5.61
C ASP A 142 14.08 -21.66 -4.45
N THR A 143 15.09 -21.57 -3.58
CA THR A 143 15.12 -20.60 -2.48
C THR A 143 15.78 -19.27 -2.88
N ILE A 144 15.92 -18.99 -4.17
CA ILE A 144 16.57 -17.80 -4.72
C ILE A 144 15.50 -16.88 -5.31
N GLY A 145 15.36 -15.70 -4.70
CA GLY A 145 14.39 -14.71 -5.17
C GLY A 145 13.18 -14.66 -4.25
N GLY A 146 12.03 -14.34 -4.83
CA GLY A 146 10.81 -13.97 -4.11
C GLY A 146 10.27 -12.66 -4.65
N LYS A 147 8.94 -12.52 -4.65
CA LYS A 147 8.26 -11.33 -5.13
C LYS A 147 7.34 -10.79 -4.04
N SER A 148 7.44 -9.50 -3.79
CA SER A 148 6.43 -8.80 -3.00
C SER A 148 6.05 -7.49 -3.67
N SER A 149 4.84 -7.05 -3.37
CA SER A 149 4.40 -5.70 -3.66
C SER A 149 3.70 -5.15 -2.44
N TYR A 150 3.92 -3.86 -2.20
CA TYR A 150 3.24 -3.14 -1.16
C TYR A 150 2.95 -1.72 -1.59
N THR A 151 1.97 -1.14 -0.90
CA THR A 151 1.54 0.23 -1.04
C THR A 151 1.71 0.93 0.30
N VAL A 152 2.38 2.08 0.29
CA VAL A 152 2.45 3.01 1.42
C VAL A 152 1.44 4.13 1.15
N LEU A 153 0.43 4.24 2.00
CA LEU A 153 -0.61 5.25 1.93
C LEU A 153 -0.19 6.45 2.77
N GLY A 154 0.14 7.56 2.12
CA GLY A 154 0.44 8.84 2.76
C GLY A 154 -0.28 9.98 2.06
N THR A 155 0.34 11.16 2.02
CA THR A 155 -0.14 12.30 1.20
C THR A 155 -0.23 11.95 -0.29
N PHE A 156 0.54 10.96 -0.73
CA PHE A 156 0.38 10.29 -2.02
C PHE A 156 0.44 8.77 -1.79
N ILE A 157 -0.18 8.02 -2.70
CA ILE A 157 -0.11 6.56 -2.72
C ILE A 157 1.19 6.17 -3.41
N ARG A 158 2.10 5.53 -2.66
CA ARG A 158 3.35 5.01 -3.22
C ARG A 158 3.26 3.51 -3.34
N ARG A 159 3.46 3.00 -4.56
CA ARG A 159 3.39 1.58 -4.89
C ARG A 159 4.75 1.07 -5.27
N THR A 160 5.04 -0.16 -4.88
CA THR A 160 6.40 -0.66 -4.95
C THR A 160 6.39 -2.17 -5.07
N THR A 161 7.28 -2.69 -5.91
CA THR A 161 7.58 -4.11 -6.02
C THR A 161 9.01 -4.35 -5.56
N SER A 162 9.24 -5.46 -4.89
CA SER A 162 10.55 -5.80 -4.34
C SER A 162 10.87 -7.28 -4.40
N GLY A 163 12.16 -7.58 -4.30
CA GLY A 163 12.60 -8.90 -3.89
C GLY A 163 12.26 -9.09 -2.41
N THR A 164 11.72 -10.26 -2.07
CA THR A 164 11.35 -10.60 -0.70
C THR A 164 11.98 -11.91 -0.28
N ARG A 165 12.27 -12.06 1.02
CA ARG A 165 12.75 -13.30 1.62
C ARG A 165 12.13 -13.47 3.00
N ALA A 166 11.79 -14.69 3.34
CA ALA A 166 11.34 -15.06 4.68
C ALA A 166 12.39 -15.93 5.37
N LEU A 167 12.55 -15.72 6.68
CA LEU A 167 13.53 -16.42 7.50
C LEU A 167 12.87 -16.89 8.80
N ASN A 168 13.04 -18.16 9.15
CA ASN A 168 12.94 -18.63 10.52
C ASN A 168 14.36 -18.67 11.09
N TYR A 169 14.73 -17.68 11.89
CA TYR A 169 16.09 -17.56 12.42
C TYR A 169 16.14 -17.79 13.93
N GLU A 170 17.26 -18.31 14.42
CA GLU A 170 17.49 -18.57 15.84
C GLU A 170 17.77 -17.26 16.59
N ARG A 171 16.80 -16.81 17.39
CA ARG A 171 16.99 -15.65 18.28
C ARG A 171 17.89 -16.05 19.46
N ALA A 172 18.41 -15.07 20.19
CA ALA A 172 19.18 -15.36 21.40
C ALA A 172 18.24 -15.94 22.48
N GLY A 173 18.29 -17.28 22.66
CA GLY A 173 17.40 -18.04 23.56
C GLY A 173 16.63 -19.21 22.92
N ASP A 174 17.20 -19.90 21.93
CA ASP A 174 16.83 -21.22 21.36
C ASP A 174 15.47 -21.40 20.63
N THR A 175 14.63 -20.37 20.52
CA THR A 175 13.38 -20.46 19.74
C THR A 175 13.50 -19.74 18.39
N LEU A 176 13.11 -20.42 17.30
CA LEU A 176 13.08 -19.80 15.98
C LEU A 176 12.04 -18.67 15.92
N THR A 177 12.43 -17.57 15.29
CA THR A 177 11.63 -16.36 15.07
C THR A 177 11.46 -16.16 13.57
N PHE A 178 10.24 -15.81 13.13
CA PHE A 178 9.99 -15.51 11.73
C PHE A 178 10.29 -14.05 11.41
N ARG A 179 10.90 -13.78 10.25
CA ARG A 179 10.97 -12.44 9.65
C ARG A 179 10.74 -12.48 8.15
N LEU A 180 9.79 -11.67 7.70
CA LEU A 180 9.67 -11.25 6.30
C LEU A 180 10.56 -10.04 6.05
N ARG A 181 11.33 -10.08 4.98
CA ARG A 181 12.22 -9.01 4.53
C ARG A 181 11.89 -8.64 3.10
N ASP A 182 11.24 -7.50 2.94
CA ASP A 182 11.08 -6.85 1.65
C ASP A 182 12.19 -5.83 1.50
N PHE A 183 12.93 -5.88 0.40
CA PHE A 183 14.10 -5.04 0.25
C PHE A 183 14.29 -4.57 -1.19
N ILE A 184 14.58 -3.28 -1.33
CA ILE A 184 14.91 -2.62 -2.59
C ILE A 184 16.23 -1.92 -2.39
N ALA A 185 17.24 -2.44 -3.07
CA ALA A 185 18.43 -1.68 -3.42
C ALA A 185 18.54 -1.75 -4.95
N PRO A 186 18.25 -0.66 -5.68
CA PRO A 186 18.64 -0.58 -7.08
C PRO A 186 20.16 -0.76 -7.12
N GLY A 187 20.65 -1.70 -7.93
CA GLY A 187 22.09 -1.91 -8.11
C GLY A 187 22.76 -0.64 -8.64
N GLY A 188 23.26 0.20 -7.73
CA GLY A 188 23.90 1.49 -8.03
C GLY A 188 23.05 2.75 -7.81
N GLY A 189 21.82 2.66 -7.29
CA GLY A 189 20.99 3.84 -6.98
C GLY A 189 21.13 4.32 -5.52
N PRO A 190 20.90 5.61 -5.22
CA PRO A 190 20.99 6.15 -3.85
C PRO A 190 19.75 5.84 -3.00
N ALA A 191 18.75 5.15 -3.56
CA ALA A 191 17.49 4.89 -2.89
C ALA A 191 17.45 3.47 -2.33
N VAL A 192 17.29 3.32 -1.01
CA VAL A 192 17.14 2.01 -0.35
C VAL A 192 15.83 2.01 0.38
N GLU A 193 15.06 0.93 0.24
CA GLU A 193 13.81 0.77 0.98
C GLU A 193 13.66 -0.64 1.51
N PHE A 194 13.11 -0.74 2.71
CA PHE A 194 12.81 -2.03 3.31
C PHE A 194 11.56 -2.03 4.15
N ILE A 195 10.93 -3.20 4.20
CA ILE A 195 9.94 -3.58 5.22
C ILE A 195 10.45 -4.82 5.93
N PHE A 196 10.47 -4.76 7.26
CA PHE A 196 10.67 -5.92 8.11
C PHE A 196 9.42 -6.17 8.91
N LEU A 197 8.88 -7.37 8.83
CA LEU A 197 7.81 -7.86 9.69
C LEU A 197 8.33 -9.06 10.46
N THR A 198 8.34 -8.98 11.79
CA THR A 198 8.88 -10.01 12.67
C THR A 198 7.76 -10.59 13.52
N SER A 199 7.67 -11.92 13.52
CA SER A 199 6.86 -12.67 14.48
C SER A 199 7.78 -13.40 15.44
N ARG A 200 7.48 -13.35 16.74
CA ARG A 200 8.29 -13.99 17.79
C ARG A 200 8.39 -15.51 17.65
N ASP A 201 7.43 -16.10 16.96
CA ASP A 201 7.34 -17.53 16.69
C ASP A 201 7.68 -17.81 15.23
N SER A 202 8.18 -19.01 14.96
CA SER A 202 8.46 -19.46 13.61
C SER A 202 7.19 -19.75 12.83
N VAL A 203 7.27 -19.59 11.51
CA VAL A 203 6.19 -19.93 10.59
C VAL A 203 6.51 -21.28 9.95
N THR A 204 5.62 -22.24 10.13
CA THR A 204 5.73 -23.59 9.52
C THR A 204 4.42 -24.07 8.89
N ARG A 205 3.36 -23.27 9.01
CA ARG A 205 2.00 -23.55 8.53
C ARG A 205 1.24 -22.22 8.35
N PRO A 206 0.07 -22.23 7.69
CA PRO A 206 -0.81 -21.07 7.62
C PRO A 206 -1.17 -20.54 9.00
N ASP A 207 -1.20 -19.21 9.14
CA ASP A 207 -1.49 -18.52 10.40
C ASP A 207 -1.87 -17.05 10.16
N THR A 208 -2.49 -16.41 11.14
CA THR A 208 -2.72 -14.96 11.17
C THR A 208 -2.06 -14.37 12.41
N ILE A 209 -1.00 -13.59 12.17
CA ILE A 209 -0.15 -13.01 13.19
C ILE A 209 -0.55 -11.55 13.38
N VAL A 210 -0.89 -11.15 14.60
CA VAL A 210 -1.11 -9.75 14.95
C VAL A 210 0.24 -9.02 14.96
N VAL A 211 0.29 -7.85 14.32
CA VAL A 211 1.43 -6.94 14.36
C VAL A 211 1.17 -5.90 15.44
N ASP A 212 1.99 -5.93 16.50
CA ASP A 212 1.88 -5.03 17.64
C ASP A 212 2.64 -3.72 17.41
N SER A 213 2.51 -2.81 18.37
CA SER A 213 3.33 -1.60 18.40
C SER A 213 4.79 -1.92 18.74
N ILE A 214 5.71 -1.19 18.12
CA ILE A 214 7.11 -1.12 18.57
C ILE A 214 7.46 0.32 18.96
N SER A 215 8.03 0.49 20.15
CA SER A 215 8.52 1.79 20.63
C SER A 215 9.86 2.16 20.00
N ILE A 216 10.20 3.45 20.02
CA ILE A 216 11.53 3.93 19.58
C ILE A 216 12.64 3.22 20.38
N ASP A 217 12.48 3.09 21.70
CA ASP A 217 13.48 2.44 22.54
C ASP A 217 13.67 0.96 22.18
N GLN A 218 12.56 0.23 21.98
CA GLN A 218 12.60 -1.15 21.50
C GLN A 218 13.27 -1.26 20.12
N ALA A 219 13.00 -0.34 19.20
CA ALA A 219 13.52 -0.38 17.84
C ALA A 219 15.04 -0.15 17.77
N PHE A 220 15.60 0.70 18.64
CA PHE A 220 16.99 1.16 18.50
C PHE A 220 17.92 0.73 19.63
N ASN A 221 17.40 0.50 20.84
CA ASN A 221 18.23 0.26 22.03
C ASN A 221 18.19 -1.21 22.50
N LEU A 222 17.05 -1.89 22.33
CA LEU A 222 16.80 -3.22 22.93
C LEU A 222 17.02 -4.43 22.00
N ASP A 223 17.71 -4.24 20.87
CA ASP A 223 17.96 -5.30 19.88
C ASP A 223 16.69 -6.07 19.50
N PRO A 224 15.75 -5.43 18.78
CA PRO A 224 14.46 -6.03 18.45
C PRO A 224 14.60 -7.22 17.49
N PHE A 225 15.79 -7.41 16.92
CA PHE A 225 16.09 -8.46 15.99
C PHE A 225 16.49 -9.75 16.71
N CYS A 226 17.42 -9.72 17.65
CA CYS A 226 17.81 -10.91 18.40
C CYS A 226 16.95 -11.17 19.65
N HIS A 227 16.24 -10.15 20.15
CA HIS A 227 15.37 -10.24 21.32
C HIS A 227 14.00 -9.54 21.11
N PRO A 228 13.19 -9.99 20.13
CA PRO A 228 11.87 -9.40 19.91
C PRO A 228 10.95 -9.61 21.13
N LEU A 229 10.47 -8.50 21.70
CA LEU A 229 9.53 -8.52 22.84
C LEU A 229 8.07 -8.77 22.40
N SER A 230 7.73 -8.37 21.18
CA SER A 230 6.42 -8.52 20.53
C SER A 230 6.58 -8.81 19.04
N ASN A 231 5.46 -9.04 18.34
CA ASN A 231 5.44 -9.05 16.88
C ASN A 231 5.44 -7.61 16.40
N TRP A 232 6.25 -7.25 15.40
CA TRP A 232 6.41 -5.85 15.01
C TRP A 232 6.68 -5.69 13.51
N GLY A 233 6.46 -4.47 13.03
CA GLY A 233 6.76 -4.04 11.67
C GLY A 233 7.62 -2.77 11.67
N VAL A 234 8.55 -2.70 10.72
CA VAL A 234 9.32 -1.48 10.43
C VAL A 234 9.28 -1.25 8.93
N TRP A 235 9.04 0.00 8.55
CA TRP A 235 9.26 0.48 7.20
C TRP A 235 10.35 1.54 7.24
N SER A 236 11.27 1.53 6.28
CA SER A 236 12.23 2.60 6.13
C SER A 236 12.57 2.81 4.67
N THR A 237 12.66 4.08 4.27
CA THR A 237 13.13 4.48 2.96
C THR A 237 14.23 5.53 3.11
N GLN A 238 15.25 5.43 2.28
CA GLN A 238 16.32 6.40 2.15
C GLN A 238 16.34 6.89 0.72
N ALA A 239 16.34 8.20 0.52
CA ALA A 239 16.52 8.83 -0.79
C ALA A 239 17.51 9.97 -0.65
N GLY A 240 18.77 9.74 -1.05
CA GLY A 240 19.85 10.69 -0.80
C GLY A 240 20.20 10.77 0.69
N PRO A 241 20.33 11.97 1.29
CA PRO A 241 20.68 12.12 2.71
C PRO A 241 19.50 11.88 3.66
N THR A 242 18.27 11.85 3.14
CA THR A 242 17.07 11.76 3.95
C THR A 242 16.70 10.31 4.19
N VAL A 243 16.58 9.94 5.46
CA VAL A 243 16.05 8.65 5.90
C VAL A 243 14.72 8.90 6.59
N LEU A 244 13.67 8.21 6.13
CA LEU A 244 12.39 8.15 6.82
C LEU A 244 12.21 6.74 7.33
N THR A 245 11.89 6.62 8.62
CA THR A 245 11.61 5.34 9.27
C THR A 245 10.28 5.43 9.96
N GLY A 246 9.45 4.39 9.81
CA GLY A 246 8.18 4.23 10.49
C GLY A 246 8.13 2.93 11.27
N LEU A 247 7.60 3.00 12.48
CA LEU A 247 7.47 1.90 13.42
C LEU A 247 6.01 1.45 13.51
N SER A 248 5.76 0.14 13.56
CA SER A 248 4.39 -0.37 13.63
C SER A 248 3.63 0.17 14.84
N ARG A 249 2.34 0.42 14.62
CA ARG A 249 1.31 0.64 15.66
C ARG A 249 0.41 -0.59 15.73
N GLN A 250 -0.20 -0.79 16.89
CA GLN A 250 -1.14 -1.88 17.16
C GLN A 250 -2.30 -1.87 16.16
N GLY A 251 -2.75 -3.07 15.76
CA GLY A 251 -3.88 -3.28 14.86
C GLY A 251 -3.49 -3.73 13.45
N GLY A 252 -2.20 -4.00 13.21
CA GLY A 252 -1.74 -4.64 11.99
C GLY A 252 -1.89 -6.16 12.02
N THR A 253 -1.77 -6.77 10.85
CA THR A 253 -1.84 -8.21 10.63
C THR A 253 -0.81 -8.65 9.58
N LEU A 254 -0.17 -9.77 9.83
CA LEU A 254 0.59 -10.56 8.86
C LEU A 254 -0.14 -11.89 8.71
N VAL A 255 -0.69 -12.15 7.53
CA VAL A 255 -1.33 -13.42 7.21
C VAL A 255 -0.35 -14.28 6.45
N ILE A 256 -0.13 -15.49 6.94
CA ILE A 256 0.54 -16.58 6.24
C ILE A 256 -0.55 -17.42 5.60
N ALA A 257 -0.65 -17.35 4.27
CA ALA A 257 -1.69 -18.05 3.52
C ALA A 257 -1.31 -19.52 3.31
N GLN A 258 -0.07 -19.76 2.87
CA GLN A 258 0.46 -21.09 2.61
C GLN A 258 1.92 -21.18 3.00
N VAL A 259 2.33 -22.37 3.43
CA VAL A 259 3.72 -22.79 3.54
C VAL A 259 3.81 -24.11 2.79
N ASP A 260 4.65 -24.16 1.76
CA ASP A 260 4.83 -25.36 0.93
C ASP A 260 6.31 -25.69 0.72
N SER A 261 6.58 -26.90 0.27
CA SER A 261 7.92 -27.35 -0.09
C SER A 261 8.29 -26.86 -1.48
N VAL A 262 9.53 -26.45 -1.66
CA VAL A 262 10.03 -26.08 -2.98
C VAL A 262 10.26 -27.36 -3.81
N ALA A 263 9.89 -27.35 -5.09
CA ALA A 263 9.97 -28.53 -5.97
C ALA A 263 11.38 -29.15 -6.09
N SER A 264 12.44 -28.36 -5.90
CA SER A 264 13.83 -28.83 -5.88
C SER A 264 14.21 -29.63 -4.62
N GLY A 265 13.31 -29.77 -3.64
CA GLY A 265 13.49 -30.56 -2.43
C GLY A 265 14.33 -29.90 -1.33
N ASN A 266 14.87 -28.70 -1.58
CA ASN A 266 15.71 -27.97 -0.62
C ASN A 266 15.04 -26.65 -0.22
N GLY A 267 14.27 -26.68 0.87
CA GLY A 267 13.67 -25.48 1.48
C GLY A 267 12.15 -25.38 1.30
N GLN A 268 11.61 -24.28 1.81
CA GLN A 268 10.18 -24.00 1.79
C GLN A 268 9.90 -22.69 1.06
N VAL A 269 8.66 -22.52 0.63
CA VAL A 269 8.09 -21.28 0.12
C VAL A 269 6.93 -20.88 1.02
N VAL A 270 6.74 -19.58 1.20
CA VAL A 270 5.65 -19.01 1.97
C VAL A 270 4.97 -17.91 1.17
N SER A 271 3.64 -17.90 1.17
CA SER A 271 2.85 -16.80 0.64
C SER A 271 2.02 -16.16 1.73
N GLY A 272 1.62 -14.91 1.47
CA GLY A 272 0.80 -14.19 2.41
C GLY A 272 0.61 -12.73 2.04
N TRP A 273 0.01 -12.01 2.97
CA TRP A 273 -0.21 -10.58 2.87
C TRP A 273 -0.11 -9.93 4.23
N PHE A 274 0.11 -8.63 4.24
CA PHE A 274 0.21 -7.86 5.47
C PHE A 274 -0.50 -6.52 5.34
N SER A 275 -0.96 -6.03 6.48
CA SER A 275 -1.36 -4.64 6.64
C SER A 275 -0.94 -4.16 8.02
N PHE A 276 -0.30 -3.00 8.10
CA PHE A 276 0.01 -2.36 9.38
C PHE A 276 0.13 -0.85 9.18
N VAL A 277 0.07 -0.10 10.28
CA VAL A 277 0.33 1.34 10.26
C VAL A 277 1.74 1.59 10.76
N ALA A 278 2.58 2.22 9.92
CA ALA A 278 3.91 2.65 10.30
C ALA A 278 3.88 4.13 10.73
N GLN A 279 4.07 4.40 12.02
CA GLN A 279 4.21 5.75 12.54
C GLN A 279 5.63 6.26 12.32
N ARG A 280 5.80 7.34 11.56
CA ARG A 280 7.13 7.92 11.34
C ARG A 280 7.76 8.42 12.63
N ILE A 281 9.07 8.21 12.77
CA ILE A 281 9.82 8.59 13.97
C ILE A 281 10.01 10.10 14.12
N ASP A 282 10.01 10.86 13.02
CA ASP A 282 10.20 12.32 13.02
C ASP A 282 8.93 13.10 13.37
N GLY A 283 7.82 12.40 13.56
CA GLY A 283 6.56 12.90 14.08
C GLY A 283 5.84 11.83 14.88
N TYR A 284 6.57 11.13 15.76
CA TYR A 284 6.10 9.88 16.39
C TYR A 284 4.81 10.04 17.19
N ASP A 285 4.62 11.19 17.83
CA ASP A 285 3.46 11.46 18.68
C ASP A 285 2.29 12.13 17.92
N ASP A 286 2.48 12.45 16.64
CA ASP A 286 1.45 13.09 15.82
C ASP A 286 0.85 12.09 14.81
N PRO A 287 -0.46 11.78 14.91
CA PRO A 287 -1.11 10.77 14.08
C PRO A 287 -1.11 11.12 12.59
N ILE A 288 -0.85 12.37 12.18
CA ILE A 288 -0.76 12.72 10.75
C ILE A 288 0.41 12.04 10.04
N TRP A 289 1.42 11.59 10.80
CA TRP A 289 2.59 10.89 10.28
C TRP A 289 2.44 9.36 10.27
N ALA A 290 1.23 8.87 10.54
CA ALA A 290 0.88 7.47 10.38
C ALA A 290 0.77 7.12 8.90
N LEU A 291 1.46 6.06 8.48
CA LEU A 291 1.45 5.56 7.12
C LEU A 291 0.84 4.15 7.10
N PRO A 292 -0.43 3.99 6.70
CA PRO A 292 -0.98 2.67 6.46
C PRO A 292 -0.26 1.98 5.30
N ILE A 293 0.20 0.75 5.53
CA ILE A 293 0.89 -0.06 4.56
C ILE A 293 0.09 -1.34 4.32
N ARG A 294 0.01 -1.77 3.07
CA ARG A 294 -0.60 -3.04 2.66
C ARG A 294 0.30 -3.72 1.63
N GLY A 295 0.44 -5.04 1.69
CA GLY A 295 1.23 -5.76 0.71
C GLY A 295 0.92 -7.25 0.63
N THR A 296 1.37 -7.86 -0.44
CA THR A 296 1.31 -9.31 -0.71
C THR A 296 2.70 -9.81 -1.06
N PHE A 297 3.00 -11.05 -0.72
CA PHE A 297 4.31 -11.64 -0.97
C PHE A 297 4.21 -13.14 -1.29
N VAL A 298 5.16 -13.59 -2.10
CA VAL A 298 5.57 -14.99 -2.24
C VAL A 298 7.08 -15.02 -2.06
N ALA A 299 7.55 -15.63 -0.98
CA ALA A 299 8.94 -15.59 -0.56
C ALA A 299 9.48 -17.00 -0.30
N PRO A 300 10.76 -17.26 -0.59
CA PRO A 300 11.40 -18.44 -0.04
C PRO A 300 11.46 -18.31 1.49
N LEU A 301 11.23 -19.42 2.18
CA LEU A 301 11.31 -19.55 3.62
C LEU A 301 12.56 -20.37 3.99
N ILE A 302 13.54 -19.69 4.57
CA ILE A 302 14.84 -20.27 4.94
C ILE A 302 14.87 -20.45 6.45
N THR A 303 15.37 -21.60 6.93
CA THR A 303 15.69 -21.78 8.35
C THR A 303 17.17 -21.48 8.58
N ASP A 304 17.46 -20.49 9.41
CA ASP A 304 18.81 -20.09 9.79
C ASP A 304 19.05 -20.41 11.28
N ARG A 305 20.00 -21.31 11.55
CA ARG A 305 20.42 -21.70 12.91
C ARG A 305 21.71 -21.04 13.35
N SER A 306 22.14 -20.01 12.62
CA SER A 306 23.27 -19.19 13.04
C SER A 306 22.85 -18.40 14.29
N PRO A 307 23.68 -18.35 15.35
CA PRO A 307 23.36 -17.55 16.53
C PRO A 307 23.11 -16.10 16.14
N CYS A 308 21.97 -15.54 16.52
CA CYS A 308 21.71 -14.13 16.27
C CYS A 308 22.73 -13.26 17.03
N ARG A 309 23.36 -12.33 16.30
CA ARG A 309 24.32 -11.36 16.83
C ARG A 309 23.92 -9.98 16.35
N ARG A 310 24.10 -8.99 17.22
CA ARG A 310 23.93 -7.57 16.91
C ARG A 310 25.06 -7.06 16.01
#